data_AF-A0A3P7IQH0-F1
#
_entry.id   AF-A0A3P7IQH0-F1
#
_cell.length_a   1.000
_cell.length_b   1.000
_cell.length_c   1.000
_cell.angle_alpha   90.00
_cell.angle_beta   90.00
_cell.angle_gamma   90.00
#
_symmetry.space_group_name_H-M   'P 1'
#
loop_
_entity.id
_entity.type
_entity.pdbx_description
1 polymer ?
#
loop_
_entity_poly.entity_id
_entity_poly.type
_entity_poly.pdbx_seq_one_letter_code
_entity_poly.pdbx_strand_id
1 'polypeptide(L)'
;MKLLEIISGEKLGKPNRGRMRVQKIENLNKSLDFLKRKKIQLENIGAEDILDRNERLILGLIWTIILRFQIDTIVIEVSRFTH
;
A
#
# COMPACT_ATOMS: atom_id res chain seq x y z
N MET A 1 -8.20 0.86 0.61
CA MET A 1 -7.71 2.01 -0.18
C MET A 1 -7.42 3.24 0.68
N LYS A 2 -8.35 3.70 1.54
CA LYS A 2 -8.15 4.89 2.40
C LYS A 2 -6.82 4.94 3.17
N LEU A 3 -6.36 3.82 3.75
CA LEU A 3 -5.10 3.78 4.48
C LEU A 3 -3.93 4.28 3.62
N LEU A 4 -3.79 3.74 2.40
CA LEU A 4 -2.74 4.13 1.46
C LEU A 4 -2.85 5.61 1.07
N GLU A 5 -4.07 6.13 0.90
CA GLU A 5 -4.28 7.54 0.57
C GLU A 5 -3.83 8.47 1.71
N ILE A 6 -4.11 8.10 2.95
CA ILE A 6 -3.76 8.89 4.13
C ILE A 6 -2.25 8.90 4.34
N ILE A 7 -1.60 7.72 4.30
CA ILE A 7 -0.17 7.62 4.60
C ILE A 7 0.72 8.15 3.46
N SER A 8 0.22 8.15 2.22
CA SER A 8 0.98 8.65 1.06
C SER A 8 0.67 10.10 0.69
N GLY A 9 -0.45 10.65 1.16
CA GLY A 9 -0.98 11.94 0.70
C GLY A 9 -1.53 11.94 -0.73
N GLU A 10 -1.52 10.80 -1.43
CA GLU A 10 -1.97 10.67 -2.82
C GLU A 10 -3.34 10.01 -2.91
N LYS A 11 -4.18 10.45 -3.85
CA LYS A 11 -5.48 9.81 -4.11
C LYS A 11 -5.31 8.59 -5.01
N LEU A 12 -5.92 7.47 -4.63
CA LEU A 12 -5.93 6.22 -5.42
C LEU A 12 -7.15 6.12 -6.34
N GLY A 13 -7.92 7.21 -6.47
CA GLY A 13 -9.14 7.28 -7.26
C GLY A 13 -10.37 6.79 -6.51
N LYS A 14 -11.53 6.80 -7.18
CA LYS A 14 -12.80 6.41 -6.53
C LYS A 14 -12.86 4.88 -6.32
N PRO A 15 -13.10 4.40 -5.08
CA PRO A 15 -13.33 2.99 -4.82
C PRO A 15 -14.64 2.52 -5.42
N ASN A 16 -14.64 1.30 -5.96
CA ASN A 16 -15.86 0.58 -6.28
C ASN A 16 -16.57 0.22 -4.98
N ARG A 17 -17.81 0.72 -4.78
CA ARG A 17 -18.58 0.50 -3.55
C ARG A 17 -19.47 -0.75 -3.58
N GLY A 18 -19.50 -1.44 -4.72
CA GLY A 18 -20.32 -2.64 -4.85
C GLY A 18 -19.79 -3.80 -4.01
N ARG A 19 -20.67 -4.76 -3.72
CA ARG A 19 -20.41 -5.87 -2.79
C ARG A 19 -19.87 -7.13 -3.48
N MET A 20 -19.84 -7.15 -4.81
CA MET A 20 -19.42 -8.33 -5.57
C MET A 20 -17.92 -8.61 -5.40
N ARG A 21 -17.54 -9.88 -5.52
CA ARG A 21 -16.15 -10.35 -5.46
C ARG A 21 -15.24 -9.59 -6.44
N VAL A 22 -15.65 -9.49 -7.71
CA VAL A 22 -14.89 -8.77 -8.75
C VAL A 22 -14.60 -7.31 -8.38
N GLN A 23 -15.57 -6.60 -7.80
CA GLN A 23 -15.41 -5.20 -7.39
C GLN A 23 -14.43 -5.04 -6.22
N LYS A 24 -14.41 -6.01 -5.30
CA LYS A 24 -13.42 -6.05 -4.22
C LYS A 24 -12.01 -6.34 -4.76
N ILE A 25 -11.88 -7.28 -5.70
CA ILE A 25 -10.63 -7.58 -6.39
C ILE A 25 -10.10 -6.34 -7.11
N GLU A 26 -10.94 -5.61 -7.84
CA GLU A 26 -10.52 -4.37 -8.52
C GLU A 26 -9.96 -3.32 -7.55
N ASN A 27 -10.59 -3.13 -6.39
CA ASN A 27 -10.08 -2.19 -5.38
C ASN A 27 -8.75 -2.65 -4.78
N LEU A 28 -8.57 -3.96 -4.60
CA LEU A 28 -7.34 -4.54 -4.11
C LEU A 28 -6.23 -4.39 -5.14
N ASN A 29 -6.47 -4.74 -6.41
CA ASN A 29 -5.53 -4.55 -7.51
C ASN A 29 -5.07 -3.09 -7.62
N LYS A 30 -6.00 -2.11 -7.56
CA LYS A 30 -5.65 -0.68 -7.53
C LYS A 30 -4.69 -0.33 -6.38
N SER A 31 -4.89 -0.95 -5.21
CA SER A 31 -4.02 -0.74 -4.04
C SER A 31 -2.64 -1.38 -4.23
N LEU A 32 -2.58 -2.61 -4.76
CA LEU A 32 -1.32 -3.30 -5.03
C LEU A 32 -0.53 -2.61 -6.14
N ASP A 33 -1.19 -2.15 -7.20
CA ASP A 33 -0.55 -1.40 -8.28
C ASP A 33 -0.01 -0.05 -7.81
N PHE A 34 -0.71 0.62 -6.89
CA PHE A 34 -0.18 1.83 -6.25
C PHE A 34 1.13 1.54 -5.51
N LEU A 35 1.19 0.47 -4.72
CA LEU A 35 2.39 0.06 -4.00
C LEU A 35 3.53 -0.30 -4.96
N LYS A 36 3.24 -1.01 -6.06
CA LYS A 36 4.22 -1.30 -7.13
C LYS A 36 4.77 -0.01 -7.76
N ARG A 37 3.92 0.99 -8.04
CA ARG A 37 4.38 2.31 -8.56
C ARG A 37 5.29 3.04 -7.58
N LYS A 38 5.09 2.86 -6.27
CA LYS A 38 5.97 3.35 -5.21
C LYS A 38 7.25 2.50 -5.05
N LYS A 39 7.54 1.57 -5.97
CA LYS A 39 8.69 0.65 -5.93
C LYS A 39 8.73 -0.21 -4.66
N ILE A 40 7.56 -0.48 -4.07
CA ILE A 40 7.40 -1.43 -2.98
C ILE A 40 7.19 -2.80 -3.61
N GLN A 41 8.13 -3.72 -3.38
CA GLN A 41 8.03 -5.07 -3.91
C GLN A 41 7.09 -5.91 -3.04
N LEU A 42 6.10 -6.49 -3.70
CA LEU A 42 5.09 -7.36 -3.11
C LEU A 42 5.28 -8.74 -3.74
N GLU A 43 6.32 -9.45 -3.31
CA GLU A 43 6.57 -10.81 -3.80
C GLU A 43 5.46 -11.73 -3.27
N ASN A 44 4.78 -12.42 -4.18
CA ASN A 44 3.76 -13.43 -3.88
C ASN A 44 2.48 -12.94 -3.18
N ILE A 45 2.06 -11.68 -3.39
CA ILE A 45 0.77 -11.17 -2.89
C ILE A 45 -0.14 -10.75 -4.04
N GLY A 46 -1.20 -11.52 -4.29
CA GLY A 46 -2.29 -11.18 -5.19
C GLY A 46 -3.51 -10.60 -4.46
N ALA A 47 -4.42 -9.98 -5.22
CA ALA A 47 -5.69 -9.50 -4.67
C ALA A 47 -6.59 -10.63 -4.17
N GLU A 48 -6.48 -11.82 -4.78
CA GLU A 48 -7.25 -13.00 -4.40
C GLU A 48 -6.81 -13.53 -3.02
N ASP A 49 -5.50 -13.56 -2.75
CA ASP A 49 -4.97 -13.96 -1.44
C ASP A 49 -5.53 -13.13 -0.28
N ILE A 50 -5.69 -11.82 -0.51
CA ILE A 50 -6.26 -10.90 0.46
C ILE A 50 -7.77 -11.10 0.60
N LEU A 51 -8.45 -11.33 -0.53
CA LEU A 51 -9.90 -11.53 -0.52
C LEU A 51 -10.30 -12.85 0.14
N ASP A 52 -9.52 -13.91 -0.08
CA ASP A 52 -9.70 -15.24 0.48
C ASP A 52 -9.14 -15.39 1.90
N ARG A 53 -8.74 -14.25 2.51
CA ARG A 53 -8.32 -14.14 3.92
C ARG A 53 -7.08 -14.96 4.28
N ASN A 54 -6.08 -14.99 3.41
CA ASN A 54 -4.78 -15.53 3.79
C ASN A 54 -4.10 -14.60 4.81
N GLU A 55 -4.25 -14.91 6.09
CA GLU A 55 -3.78 -14.07 7.20
C GLU A 55 -2.28 -13.79 7.14
N ARG A 56 -1.47 -14.79 6.74
CA ARG A 56 -0.01 -14.64 6.62
C ARG A 56 0.36 -13.58 5.58
N LEU A 57 -0.30 -13.59 4.43
CA LEU A 57 -0.03 -12.63 3.36
C LEU A 57 -0.59 -11.24 3.68
N ILE A 58 -1.75 -11.17 4.35
CA ILE A 58 -2.33 -9.89 4.82
C ILE A 58 -1.40 -9.22 5.84
N LEU A 59 -0.88 -9.98 6.81
CA LEU A 59 0.09 -9.47 7.79
C LEU A 59 1.38 -9.02 7.11
N GLY A 60 1.90 -9.81 6.16
CA GLY A 60 3.07 -9.44 5.36
C GLY A 60 2.87 -8.14 4.57
N LEU A 61 1.68 -7.93 4.00
CA LEU A 61 1.33 -6.69 3.32
C LEU A 61 1.29 -5.49 4.28
N ILE A 62 0.62 -5.62 5.42
CA ILE A 62 0.53 -4.54 6.42
C ILE A 62 1.92 -4.19 6.96
N TRP A 63 2.73 -5.20 7.28
CA TRP A 63 4.11 -5.05 7.70
C TRP A 63 4.95 -4.28 6.67
N THR A 64 4.84 -4.66 5.39
CA THR A 64 5.56 -3.99 4.29
C THR A 64 5.16 -2.52 4.16
N ILE A 65 3.86 -2.22 4.31
CA ILE A 65 3.34 -0.85 4.29
C ILE A 65 3.90 -0.05 5.47
N ILE A 66 3.87 -0.59 6.69
CA ILE A 66 4.41 0.09 7.88
C ILE A 66 5.88 0.40 7.69
N LEU A 67 6.68 -0.60 7.31
CA LEU A 67 8.13 -0.44 7.11
C LEU A 67 8.44 0.65 6.07
N ARG A 68 7.77 0.64 4.92
CA ARG A 68 8.10 1.58 3.84
C ARG A 68 7.64 3.01 4.12
N PHE A 69 6.50 3.20 4.77
CA PHE A 69 5.96 4.54 5.02
C PHE A 69 6.45 5.18 6.33
N GLN A 70 6.87 4.41 7.34
CA GLN A 70 7.53 4.96 8.54
C GLN A 70 8.99 5.33 8.31
N ILE A 71 9.70 4.62 7.42
CA ILE A 71 11.11 4.91 7.17
C ILE A 71 11.28 6.10 6.22
N ASP A 72 10.39 6.26 5.21
CA ASP A 72 10.42 7.42 4.29
C ASP A 72 10.08 8.76 4.96
N THR A 73 9.41 8.75 6.13
CA THR A 73 9.13 9.98 6.90
C THR A 73 10.33 10.46 7.71
N ILE A 74 11.39 9.66 7.84
CA ILE A 74 12.67 10.08 8.42
C ILE A 74 13.49 10.74 7.31
N VAL A 75 13.09 11.96 6.93
CA VAL A 75 13.98 12.85 6.19
C VAL A 75 15.00 13.36 7.19
N ILE A 76 16.21 12.80 7.18
CA ILE A 76 17.33 13.42 7.89
C ILE A 76 17.61 14.72 7.14
N GLU A 77 17.14 15.86 7.68
CA GLU A 77 17.70 17.14 7.31
C GLU A 77 19.17 17.10 7.69
N VAL A 78 20.04 16.87 6.70
CA VAL A 78 21.45 17.18 6.82
C VAL A 78 21.52 18.71 6.92
N SER A 79 21.34 19.21 8.14
CA SER A 79 21.50 20.62 8.45
C SER A 79 22.89 21.04 8.00
N ARG A 80 22.92 21.89 6.98
CA ARG A 80 23.88 22.98 6.74
C ARG A 80 25.12 22.93 7.65
N PHE A 81 26.12 22.15 7.25
CA PHE A 81 27.50 22.34 7.70
C PHE A 81 28.42 22.47 6.49
N THR A 82 28.26 23.56 5.75
CA THR A 82 29.38 24.14 5.00
C THR A 82 29.31 25.63 5.24
N HIS A 83 30.34 26.11 5.94
CA HIS A 83 30.65 27.51 6.16
C HIS A 83 30.91 28.21 4.81
#